data_AF-A0A1H1LWG1-F1
#
_entry.id   AF-A0A1H1LWG1-F1
#
_cell.length_a   1.000
_cell.length_b   1.000
_cell.length_c   1.000
_cell.angle_alpha   90.00
_cell.angle_beta   90.00
_cell.angle_gamma   90.00
#
_symmetry.space_group_name_H-M   'P 1'
#
loop_
_entity.id
_entity.type
_entity.pdbx_description
1 polymer ?
#
loop_
_entity_poly.entity_id
_entity_poly.type
_entity_poly.pdbx_seq_one_letter_code
_entity_poly.pdbx_strand_id
1 'polypeptide(L)' 'MNISNKKASILLATGLFIMAGSQILSQYYPLSDIANGCLVGVSLGLMILGIIIRTKNTAAQKRQGS' A
#
# COMPACT_ATOMS: atom_id res chain seq x y z
N MET A 1 1.94 20.30 8.22
CA MET A 1 2.71 19.05 7.97
C MET A 1 2.44 18.62 6.53
N ASN A 2 3.29 19.06 5.59
CA ASN A 2 3.09 18.83 4.16
C ASN A 2 3.27 17.32 3.90
N ILE A 3 2.19 16.58 3.65
CA ILE A 3 2.26 15.19 3.17
C ILE A 3 2.76 15.28 1.73
N SER A 4 4.08 15.42 1.61
CA SER A 4 4.80 15.35 0.35
C SER A 4 4.49 13.99 -0.26
N ASN A 5 4.22 13.95 -1.56
CA ASN A 5 3.95 12.75 -2.35
C ASN A 5 4.88 11.56 -2.02
N LYS A 6 6.09 11.83 -1.52
CA LYS A 6 7.04 10.87 -0.95
C LYS A 6 6.40 9.90 0.06
N LYS A 7 5.56 10.36 0.98
CA LYS A 7 4.93 9.50 2.00
C LYS A 7 3.95 8.49 1.39
N ALA A 8 3.21 8.90 0.36
CA ALA A 8 2.28 8.02 -0.35
C ALA A 8 3.03 6.98 -1.22
N SER A 9 4.13 7.37 -1.87
CA SER A 9 5.00 6.44 -2.60
C SER A 9 5.66 5.41 -1.69
N ILE A 10 6.10 5.81 -0.48
CA ILE A 10 6.65 4.87 0.50
C ILE A 10 5.58 3.86 0.91
N LEU A 11 4.36 4.31 1.19
CA LEU A 11 3.26 3.42 1.60
C LEU A 11 2.92 2.39 0.52
N LEU A 12 2.93 2.79 -0.75
CA LEU A 12 2.76 1.88 -1.89
C LEU A 12 3.91 0.87 -2.02
N ALA A 13 5.15 1.33 -1.88
CA ALA A 13 6.32 0.46 -1.95
C ALA A 13 6.32 -0.57 -0.80
N THR A 14 5.95 -0.17 0.41
CA THR A 14 5.80 -1.08 1.56
C THR A 14 4.72 -2.13 1.30
N GLY A 15 3.57 -1.75 0.75
CA GLY A 15 2.51 -2.70 0.38
C GLY A 15 2.96 -3.74 -0.66
N LEU A 16 3.69 -3.30 -1.70
CA LEU A 16 4.29 -4.19 -2.71
C LEU A 16 5.30 -5.16 -2.10
N PHE A 17 6.15 -4.65 -1.21
CA PHE A 17 7.19 -5.46 -0.57
C PHE A 17 6.59 -6.55 0.33
N ILE A 18 5.58 -6.23 1.13
CA ILE A 18 4.88 -7.19 1.99
C ILE A 18 4.16 -8.24 1.13
N MET A 19 3.50 -7.83 0.02
CA MET A 19 2.84 -8.75 -0.89
C MET A 19 3.81 -9.76 -1.51
N ALA A 20 4.96 -9.27 -2.01
CA ALA A 20 5.98 -10.12 -2.61
C ALA A 20 6.62 -11.07 -1.58
N GLY A 21 6.94 -10.56 -0.39
CA GLY A 21 7.45 -11.36 0.72
C GLY A 21 6.46 -12.46 1.13
N SER A 22 5.17 -12.13 1.20
CA SER A 22 4.10 -13.10 1.52
C SER A 22 4.03 -14.23 0.49
N GLN A 23 4.10 -13.91 -0.81
CA GLN A 23 4.05 -14.93 -1.86
C GLN A 23 5.27 -15.86 -1.79
N ILE A 24 6.47 -15.30 -1.59
CA ILE A 24 7.69 -16.08 -1.44
C ILE A 24 7.60 -16.99 -0.20
N LEU A 25 7.24 -16.43 0.96
CA LEU A 25 7.11 -17.19 2.21
C LEU A 25 6.05 -18.30 2.11
N SER A 26 4.92 -18.03 1.46
CA SER A 26 3.84 -19.01 1.27
C SER A 26 4.25 -20.17 0.34
N GLN A 27 5.27 -20.00 -0.50
CA GLN A 27 5.81 -21.07 -1.33
C GLN A 27 6.68 -22.05 -0.53
N TYR A 28 7.37 -21.58 0.51
CA TYR A 28 8.26 -22.40 1.34
C TYR A 28 7.58 -22.95 2.59
N TYR A 29 6.63 -22.21 3.14
CA TYR A 29 5.87 -22.60 4.32
C TYR A 29 4.38 -22.57 4.00
N PRO A 30 3.65 -23.70 4.13
CA PRO A 30 2.20 -23.68 4.03
C PRO A 30 1.65 -22.86 5.21
N LEU A 31 1.40 -21.58 4.96
CA LEU A 31 0.72 -20.70 5.91
C LEU A 31 -0.73 -21.15 6.05
N SER A 32 -1.24 -21.11 7.28
CA SER A 32 -2.67 -21.27 7.53
C SER A 32 -3.46 -20.30 6.66
N ASP A 33 -4.59 -20.74 6.10
CA ASP A 33 -5.45 -19.94 5.21
C ASP A 33 -5.77 -18.56 5.79
N ILE A 34 -5.96 -18.48 7.11
CA ILE A 34 -6.22 -17.22 7.82
C ILE A 34 -5.01 -16.27 7.72
N ALA A 35 -3.80 -16.79 7.94
CA ALA A 35 -2.58 -15.98 7.89
C ALA A 35 -2.32 -15.44 6.48
N ASN A 36 -2.55 -16.28 5.45
CA ASN A 36 -2.40 -15.87 4.05
C ASN A 36 -3.45 -14.80 3.67
N GLY A 37 -4.70 -15.00 4.09
CA GLY A 37 -5.76 -14.01 3.91
C GLY A 37 -5.46 -12.67 4.58
N CYS A 38 -4.94 -12.69 5.83
CA CYS A 38 -4.53 -11.47 6.53
C CYS A 38 -3.37 -10.75 5.84
N LEU A 39 -2.34 -11.47 5.39
CA LEU A 39 -1.19 -10.88 4.69
C LEU A 39 -1.61 -10.20 3.37
N VAL A 40 -2.43 -10.88 2.56
CA VAL A 40 -2.95 -10.33 1.31
C VAL A 40 -3.85 -9.13 1.59
N GLY A 41 -4.74 -9.24 2.58
CA GLY A 41 -5.65 -8.17 2.99
C GLY A 41 -4.92 -6.91 3.46
N VAL A 42 -3.88 -7.06 4.30
CA VAL A 42 -3.05 -5.94 4.78
C VAL A 42 -2.29 -5.29 3.62
N SER A 43 -1.72 -6.09 2.72
CA SER A 43 -0.99 -5.60 1.54
C SER A 43 -1.88 -4.76 0.62
N LEU A 44 -3.08 -5.27 0.31
CA LEU A 44 -4.09 -4.56 -0.47
C LEU A 44 -4.59 -3.31 0.24
N GLY A 45 -4.87 -3.40 1.54
CA GLY A 45 -5.31 -2.27 2.36
C GLY A 45 -4.30 -1.11 2.34
N LEU A 46 -3.00 -1.42 2.49
CA LEU A 46 -1.93 -0.43 2.41
C LEU A 46 -1.84 0.22 1.02
N MET A 47 -1.94 -0.57 -0.04
CA MET A 47 -1.92 -0.06 -1.41
C MET A 47 -3.10 0.88 -1.69
N ILE A 48 -4.32 0.46 -1.36
CA ILE A 48 -5.54 1.25 -1.56
C ILE A 48 -5.44 2.56 -0.77
N LEU A 49 -5.01 2.50 0.50
CA LEU A 49 -4.82 3.69 1.31
C LEU A 49 -3.77 4.64 0.71
N GLY A 50 -2.66 4.10 0.21
CA GLY A 50 -1.63 4.87 -0.50
C GLY A 50 -2.16 5.57 -1.74
N ILE A 51 -2.99 4.88 -2.54
CA ILE A 51 -3.65 5.46 -3.73
C ILE A 51 -4.62 6.57 -3.32
N ILE A 52 -5.48 6.34 -2.31
CA ILE A 52 -6.44 7.34 -1.83
C ILE A 52 -5.72 8.60 -1.35
N ILE A 53 -4.66 8.44 -0.55
CA ILE A 53 -3.86 9.56 -0.05
C ILE A 53 -3.22 10.32 -1.23
N ARG A 54 -2.62 9.60 -2.19
CA ARG A 54 -2.03 10.21 -3.38
C ARG A 54 -3.08 10.99 -4.18
N THR A 55 -4.23 10.39 -4.46
CA THR A 55 -5.33 11.00 -5.21
C THR A 55 -5.86 12.26 -4.51
N LYS A 56 -6.04 12.24 -3.19
CA LYS A 56 -6.46 13.41 -2.42
C LYS A 56 -5.43 14.55 -2.49
N ASN A 57 -4.14 14.24 -2.41
CA ASN A 57 -3.08 15.24 -2.55
C ASN A 57 -3.00 15.82 -3.97
N THR A 58 -3.17 15.00 -5.00
CA THR A 58 -3.22 15.46 -6.41
C THR A 58 -4.44 16.35 -6.67
N ALA A 59 -5.61 15.97 -6.14
CA ALA A 59 -6.83 16.77 -6.27
C ALA A 59 -6.75 18.11 -5.50
N ALA A 60 -6.06 18.14 -4.36
CA ALA A 60 -5.80 19.35 -3.61
C ALA A 60 -4.84 20.31 -4.35
N GLN A 61 -3.81 19.78 -5.03
CA GLN A 61 -2.95 20.60 -5.88
C GLN A 61 -3.70 21.20 -7.08
N LYS A 62 -4.61 20.45 -7.71
CA LYS A 62 -5.39 20.94 -8.86
C LYS A 62 -6.30 22.13 -8.52
N ARG A 63 -6.65 22.35 -7.24
CA ARG A 63 -7.47 23.48 -6.78
C ARG A 63 -6.68 24.74 -6.42
N GLN A 64 -5.34 24.68 -6.30
CA GLN A 64 -4.50 25.85 -5.99
C GLN A 64 -3.78 26.43 -7.21
N GLY A 65 -4.09 25.95 -8.42
CA GLY A 65 -3.46 26.37 -9.68
C GLY A 65 -4.45 26.86 -10.74
N SER A 66 -5.57 27.46 -10.33
CA SER A 66 -6.50 28.15 -11.25
C SER A 66 -6.76 29.57 -10.81
#